data_AF-A0A9D9Q8Q2-F1
#
_entry.id   AF-A0A9D9Q8Q2-F1
#
_cell.length_a   1.000
_cell.length_b   1.000
_cell.length_c   1.000
_cell.angle_alpha   90.00
_cell.angle_beta   90.00
_cell.angle_gamma   90.00
#
_symmetry.space_group_name_H-M   'P 1'
#
loop_
_entity.id
_entity.type
_entity.pdbx_description
1 polymer ?
#
loop_
_entity_poly.entity_id
_entity_poly.type
_entity_poly.pdbx_seq_one_letter_code
_entity_poly.pdbx_strand_id
1 'polypeptide(L)'
;MTGVQRFFMLVLCVLLVMILYPNFGTAGWPFVGTIMLVWTGVILIMSIIGSLFGLYRYDGVNRFLNILLFVGIMASLLWYFPQEDKISIVNKIKHGQFPTGADVKQGINQLTFNFAFDRRNARSEKNFVNQPGLRNKTDSSAPKTPNSISKKAMNRVNAMIEGATNQ
;
A
#
# COMPACT_ATOMS: atom_id res chain seq x y z
N MET A 1 18.87 -4.72 27.62
CA MET A 1 17.56 -5.00 26.97
C MET A 1 17.54 -6.42 26.44
N THR A 2 16.40 -7.10 26.49
CA THR A 2 16.20 -8.41 25.85
C THR A 2 15.99 -8.27 24.35
N GLY A 3 16.17 -9.35 23.57
CA GLY A 3 15.90 -9.35 22.13
C GLY A 3 14.47 -8.91 21.78
N VAL A 4 13.49 -9.31 22.60
CA VAL A 4 12.09 -8.90 22.48
C VAL A 4 11.92 -7.39 22.66
N GLN A 5 12.58 -6.79 23.66
CA GLN A 5 12.51 -5.33 23.86
C GLN A 5 13.10 -4.56 22.66
N ARG A 6 14.20 -5.05 22.08
CA ARG A 6 14.79 -4.47 20.85
C ARG A 6 13.83 -4.56 19.66
N PHE A 7 13.08 -5.65 19.55
CA PHE A 7 12.07 -5.80 18.51
C PHE A 7 10.90 -4.84 18.68
N PHE A 8 10.36 -4.68 19.90
CA PHE A 8 9.30 -3.69 20.15
C PHE A 8 9.76 -2.25 19.85
N MET A 9 11.00 -1.94 20.18
CA MET A 9 11.62 -0.67 19.86
C MET A 9 11.71 -0.46 18.33
N LEU A 10 12.09 -1.47 17.55
CA LEU A 10 12.07 -1.42 16.08
C LEU A 10 10.66 -1.11 15.56
N VAL A 11 9.64 -1.84 16.04
CA VAL A 11 8.23 -1.60 15.69
C VAL A 11 7.85 -0.15 15.99
N LEU A 12 8.21 0.35 17.17
CA LEU A 12 7.89 1.72 17.58
C LEU A 12 8.58 2.77 16.69
N CYS A 13 9.83 2.55 16.30
CA CYS A 13 10.54 3.45 15.38
C CYS A 13 9.84 3.51 14.01
N VAL A 14 9.48 2.35 13.48
CA VAL A 14 8.76 2.24 12.19
C VAL A 14 7.41 2.95 12.27
N LEU A 15 6.61 2.67 13.31
CA LEU A 15 5.32 3.31 13.51
C LEU A 15 5.46 4.83 13.65
N LEU A 16 6.44 5.29 14.41
CA LEU A 16 6.69 6.71 14.61
C LEU A 16 6.98 7.40 13.27
N VAL A 17 7.84 6.83 12.42
CA VAL A 17 8.14 7.40 11.11
C VAL A 17 6.92 7.37 10.18
N MET A 18 6.14 6.29 10.18
CA MET A 18 4.90 6.21 9.39
C MET A 18 3.85 7.23 9.84
N ILE A 19 3.76 7.51 11.14
CA ILE A 19 2.83 8.51 11.69
C ILE A 19 3.29 9.92 11.33
N LEU A 20 4.58 10.22 11.51
CA LEU A 20 5.12 11.55 11.26
C LEU A 20 5.17 11.88 9.76
N TYR A 21 5.41 10.88 8.91
CA TYR A 21 5.59 11.08 7.46
C TYR A 21 4.60 10.21 6.68
N PRO A 22 3.30 10.56 6.67
CA PRO A 22 2.23 9.75 6.08
C PRO A 22 2.22 9.67 4.55
N ASN A 23 3.10 10.42 3.87
CA ASN A 23 3.13 10.55 2.41
C ASN A 23 4.10 9.56 1.75
N PHE A 24 3.95 8.26 2.04
CA PHE A 24 4.84 7.19 1.57
C PHE A 24 4.30 6.35 0.40
N GLY A 25 3.05 6.60 -0.01
CA GLY A 25 2.41 5.94 -1.16
C GLY A 25 2.35 4.41 -1.07
N THR A 26 2.21 3.75 -2.22
CA THR A 26 2.12 2.28 -2.30
C THR A 26 3.44 1.57 -1.97
N ALA A 27 4.58 2.26 -2.13
CA ALA A 27 5.91 1.70 -1.88
C ALA A 27 6.30 1.66 -0.38
N GLY A 28 5.63 2.41 0.49
CA GLY A 28 5.96 2.41 1.93
C GLY A 28 5.67 1.10 2.64
N TRP A 29 4.59 0.41 2.31
CA TRP A 29 4.25 -0.88 2.91
C TRP A 29 5.29 -1.99 2.64
N PRO A 30 5.71 -2.25 1.38
CA PRO A 30 6.76 -3.24 1.14
C PRO A 30 8.10 -2.83 1.76
N PHE A 31 8.43 -1.53 1.76
CA PHE A 31 9.64 -1.04 2.44
C PHE A 31 9.61 -1.32 3.95
N VAL A 32 8.46 -1.10 4.61
CA VAL A 32 8.28 -1.43 6.03
C VAL A 32 8.47 -2.92 6.28
N GLY A 33 7.93 -3.78 5.41
CA GLY A 33 8.17 -5.23 5.50
C GLY A 33 9.66 -5.58 5.39
N THR A 34 10.36 -5.01 4.41
CA THR A 34 11.80 -5.22 4.21
C THR A 34 12.62 -4.72 5.39
N ILE A 35 12.37 -3.51 5.90
CA ILE A 35 13.15 -2.93 6.99
C ILE A 35 12.93 -3.69 8.30
N MET A 36 11.70 -4.14 8.55
CA MET A 36 11.37 -5.02 9.68
C MET A 36 12.15 -6.33 9.59
N LEU A 37 12.20 -6.96 8.41
CA LEU A 37 12.93 -8.20 8.20
C LEU A 37 14.45 -8.02 8.40
N VAL A 38 15.04 -6.99 7.79
CA VAL A 38 16.47 -6.71 7.87
C VAL A 38 16.90 -6.45 9.33
N TRP A 39 16.23 -5.54 10.03
CA TRP A 39 16.60 -5.20 11.40
C TRP A 39 16.24 -6.30 12.41
N THR A 40 15.20 -7.09 12.16
CA THR A 40 14.94 -8.29 12.96
C THR A 40 16.08 -9.30 12.82
N GLY A 41 16.61 -9.49 11.61
CA GLY A 41 17.80 -10.31 11.37
C GLY A 41 19.02 -9.80 12.14
N VAL A 42 19.26 -8.49 12.13
CA VAL A 42 20.35 -7.88 12.92
C VAL A 42 20.15 -8.10 14.43
N ILE A 43 18.92 -7.94 14.94
CA ILE A 43 18.60 -8.17 16.36
C ILE A 43 18.84 -9.63 16.75
N LEU A 44 18.50 -10.59 15.88
CA LEU A 44 18.76 -12.02 16.10
C LEU A 44 20.25 -12.31 16.15
N ILE A 45 21.03 -11.82 15.18
CA ILE A 45 22.49 -11.99 15.16
C ILE A 45 23.13 -11.39 16.42
N MET A 46 22.73 -10.17 16.80
CA MET A 46 23.15 -9.56 18.07
C MET A 46 22.79 -10.42 19.28
N SER A 47 21.63 -11.08 19.25
CA SER A 47 21.17 -11.89 20.38
C SER A 47 22.02 -13.16 20.53
N ILE A 48 22.36 -13.80 19.41
CA ILE A 48 23.24 -14.98 19.35
C ILE A 48 24.65 -14.61 19.79
N ILE A 49 25.26 -13.57 19.21
CA ILE A 49 26.60 -13.09 19.57
C ILE A 49 26.63 -12.68 21.06
N GLY A 50 25.59 -11.99 21.52
CA GLY A 50 25.46 -11.60 22.92
C GLY A 50 25.49 -12.79 23.88
N SER A 51 24.85 -13.89 23.48
CA SER A 51 24.80 -15.14 24.25
C SER A 51 26.14 -15.87 24.23
N LEU A 52 26.75 -15.97 23.05
CA LEU A 52 27.99 -16.72 22.82
C LEU A 52 29.19 -16.10 23.53
N PHE A 53 29.30 -14.77 23.52
CA PHE A 53 30.41 -14.03 24.13
C PHE A 53 30.13 -13.53 25.55
N GLY A 54 28.96 -13.85 26.11
CA GLY A 54 28.56 -13.37 27.44
C GLY A 54 28.48 -11.85 27.57
N LEU A 55 28.34 -11.12 26.45
CA LEU A 55 28.28 -9.65 26.39
C LEU A 55 27.13 -9.08 27.24
N TYR A 56 26.11 -9.88 27.56
CA TYR A 56 25.04 -9.52 28.48
C TYR A 56 25.51 -9.21 29.91
N ARG A 57 26.70 -9.69 30.31
CA ARG A 57 27.30 -9.38 31.61
C ARG A 57 27.84 -7.95 31.70
N TYR A 58 28.12 -7.32 30.56
CA TYR A 58 28.64 -5.96 30.49
C TYR A 58 27.52 -4.98 30.15
N ASP A 59 26.89 -4.40 31.18
CA ASP A 59 25.72 -3.52 31.01
C ASP A 59 26.05 -2.28 30.14
N GLY A 60 27.27 -1.73 30.26
CA GLY A 60 27.72 -0.61 29.43
C GLY A 60 27.79 -0.94 27.93
N VAL A 61 28.32 -2.12 27.58
CA VAL A 61 28.41 -2.57 26.18
C VAL A 61 27.01 -2.84 25.62
N ASN A 62 26.13 -3.46 26.42
CA ASN A 62 24.75 -3.71 26.01
C ASN A 62 24.01 -2.39 25.76
N ARG A 63 24.14 -1.39 26.63
CA ARG A 63 23.54 -0.05 26.44
C ARG A 63 24.07 0.63 25.20
N PHE A 64 25.38 0.64 24.99
CA PHE A 64 26.00 1.23 23.81
C PHE A 64 25.48 0.60 22.52
N LEU A 65 25.40 -0.74 22.46
CA LEU A 65 24.87 -1.44 21.30
C LEU A 65 23.38 -1.15 21.06
N ASN A 66 22.57 -0.96 22.11
CA ASN A 66 21.16 -0.57 21.95
C ASN A 66 21.03 0.86 21.38
N ILE A 67 21.89 1.79 21.82
CA ILE A 67 21.93 3.15 21.26
C ILE A 67 22.34 3.10 19.78
N LEU A 68 23.38 2.33 19.47
CA LEU A 68 23.84 2.15 18.10
C LEU A 68 22.75 1.55 17.21
N LEU A 69 22.01 0.56 17.72
CA LEU A 69 20.86 -0.04 17.06
C LEU A 69 19.75 1.01 16.82
N PHE A 70 19.43 1.82 17.83
CA PHE A 70 18.44 2.90 17.69
C PHE A 70 18.79 3.88 16.59
N VAL A 71 20.03 4.38 16.64
CA VAL A 71 20.54 5.35 15.68
C VAL A 71 20.56 4.73 14.28
N GLY A 72 20.99 3.48 14.14
CA GLY A 72 20.99 2.77 12.87
C GLY A 72 19.60 2.62 12.27
N ILE A 73 18.62 2.18 13.07
CA ILE A 73 17.22 2.05 12.65
C ILE A 73 16.68 3.40 12.21
N MET A 74 16.79 4.43 13.05
CA MET A 74 16.29 5.76 12.73
C MET A 74 16.98 6.36 11.51
N ALA A 75 18.31 6.26 11.40
CA ALA A 75 19.04 6.74 10.24
C ALA A 75 18.56 6.05 8.95
N SER A 76 18.38 4.72 8.99
CA SER A 76 17.89 3.96 7.84
C SER A 76 16.47 4.37 7.42
N LEU A 77 15.58 4.62 8.39
CA LEU A 77 14.24 5.13 8.11
C LEU A 77 14.30 6.54 7.54
N LEU A 78 15.01 7.48 8.18
CA LEU A 78 15.03 8.88 7.72
C LEU A 78 15.67 9.05 6.33
N TRP A 79 16.65 8.21 5.98
CA TRP A 79 17.32 8.29 4.68
C TRP A 79 16.58 7.57 3.56
N TYR A 80 16.08 6.37 3.82
CA TYR A 80 15.60 5.47 2.76
C TYR A 80 14.08 5.30 2.73
N PHE A 81 13.35 5.82 3.72
CA PHE A 81 11.90 5.69 3.74
C PHE A 81 11.30 6.37 2.51
N PRO A 82 10.51 5.64 1.70
CA PRO A 82 9.98 6.16 0.47
C PRO A 82 8.99 7.29 0.77
N GLN A 83 9.05 8.34 -0.04
CA GLN A 83 8.15 9.47 0.02
C GLN A 83 7.68 9.81 -1.40
N GLU A 84 6.41 10.19 -1.54
CA GLU A 84 5.82 10.49 -2.85
C GLU A 84 6.45 11.71 -3.53
N ASP A 85 6.90 12.68 -2.73
CA ASP A 85 7.57 13.89 -3.21
C ASP A 85 9.04 13.67 -3.59
N LYS A 86 9.55 12.43 -3.53
CA LYS A 86 10.94 12.04 -3.86
C LYS A 86 12.01 12.79 -3.06
N ILE A 87 11.63 13.46 -1.98
CA ILE A 87 12.52 14.16 -1.06
C ILE A 87 12.66 13.30 0.20
N SER A 88 13.90 12.99 0.59
CA SER A 88 14.15 12.22 1.81
C SER A 88 13.73 13.00 3.05
N ILE A 89 13.32 12.29 4.11
CA ILE A 89 12.91 12.89 5.38
C ILE A 89 14.02 13.78 5.96
N VAL A 90 15.28 13.34 5.88
CA VAL A 90 16.42 14.15 6.30
C VAL A 90 16.44 15.51 5.60
N ASN A 91 16.16 15.52 4.30
CA ASN A 91 16.17 16.76 3.53
C ASN A 91 14.98 17.66 3.92
N LYS A 92 13.80 17.10 4.21
CA LYS A 92 12.66 17.86 4.74
C LYS A 92 13.00 18.55 6.05
N ILE A 93 13.63 17.82 6.98
CA ILE A 93 14.07 18.35 8.28
C ILE A 93 15.11 19.47 8.08
N LYS A 94 16.08 19.28 7.17
CA LYS A 94 17.09 20.31 6.86
C LYS A 94 16.48 21.62 6.35
N HIS A 95 15.37 21.54 5.61
CA HIS A 95 14.67 22.71 5.06
C HIS A 95 13.57 23.23 5.99
N GLY A 96 13.52 22.78 7.25
CA GLY A 96 12.56 23.24 8.25
C GLY A 96 11.12 22.73 8.04
N GLN A 97 10.92 21.76 7.15
CA GLN A 97 9.62 21.14 6.91
C GLN A 97 9.38 20.03 7.95
N PHE A 98 8.92 20.45 9.12
CA PHE A 98 8.51 19.54 10.19
C PHE A 98 7.07 19.06 10.00
N PRO A 99 6.76 17.83 10.42
CA PRO A 99 5.40 17.31 10.35
C PRO A 99 4.46 18.14 11.23
N THR A 100 3.31 18.47 10.68
CA THR A 100 2.25 19.23 11.34
C THR A 100 1.27 18.30 12.05
N GLY A 101 0.39 18.87 12.90
CA GLY A 101 -0.66 18.08 13.55
C GLY A 101 -1.62 17.40 12.56
N ALA A 102 -1.78 17.96 11.35
CA ALA A 102 -2.55 17.34 10.29
C ALA A 102 -1.87 16.07 9.74
N ASP A 103 -0.55 16.10 9.56
CA ASP A 103 0.24 14.95 9.09
C ASP A 103 0.15 13.79 10.08
N VAL A 104 0.28 14.08 11.39
CA VAL A 104 0.15 13.08 12.44
C VAL A 104 -1.23 12.43 12.44
N LYS A 105 -2.30 13.22 12.28
CA LYS A 105 -3.67 12.71 12.21
C LYS A 105 -3.88 11.84 10.96
N GLN A 106 -3.31 12.23 9.83
CA GLN A 106 -3.33 11.44 8.60
C GLN A 106 -2.58 10.12 8.77
N GLY A 107 -1.39 10.13 9.38
CA GLY A 107 -0.60 8.92 9.65
C GLY A 107 -1.31 7.93 10.56
N ILE A 108 -1.91 8.42 11.66
CA ILE A 108 -2.71 7.58 12.56
C ILE A 108 -3.91 6.97 11.82
N ASN A 109 -4.60 7.76 10.98
CA ASN A 109 -5.72 7.24 10.20
C ASN A 109 -5.28 6.15 9.21
N GLN A 110 -4.16 6.32 8.51
CA GLN A 110 -3.65 5.30 7.59
C GLN A 110 -3.28 3.98 8.30
N LEU A 111 -2.77 4.06 9.53
CA LEU A 111 -2.47 2.89 10.35
C LEU A 111 -3.74 2.21 10.90
N THR A 112 -4.77 2.97 11.23
CA THR A 112 -5.98 2.45 11.89
C THR A 112 -6.99 1.87 10.88
N PHE A 113 -7.07 2.42 9.66
CA PHE A 113 -8.06 2.00 8.66
C PHE A 113 -7.73 0.71 7.90
N ASN A 114 -6.54 0.13 8.06
CA ASN A 114 -6.17 -1.15 7.42
C ASN A 114 -6.48 -2.40 8.27
N PHE A 115 -6.84 -2.24 9.54
CA PHE A 115 -7.36 -3.33 10.39
C PHE A 115 -8.88 -3.47 10.32
N ALA A 116 -9.58 -2.55 9.65
CA ALA A 116 -10.96 -2.72 9.23
C ALA A 116 -11.01 -3.69 8.05
N PHE A 117 -10.71 -4.96 8.37
CA PHE A 117 -10.92 -6.16 7.58
C PHE A 117 -12.20 -6.01 6.75
N ASP A 118 -12.03 -5.80 5.46
CA ASP A 118 -12.83 -6.36 4.39
C ASP A 118 -14.35 -6.53 4.64
N ARG A 119 -15.03 -5.51 5.17
CA ARG A 119 -16.50 -5.37 4.99
C ARG A 119 -16.87 -4.87 3.59
N ARG A 120 -15.89 -4.79 2.67
CA ARG A 120 -16.13 -4.48 1.26
C ARG A 120 -16.30 -5.73 0.39
N ASN A 121 -15.95 -6.94 0.86
CA ASN A 121 -16.35 -8.19 0.20
C ASN A 121 -17.79 -8.64 0.50
N ALA A 122 -18.50 -8.07 1.47
CA ALA A 122 -19.90 -8.42 1.76
C ALA A 122 -20.95 -7.78 0.82
N ARG A 123 -20.55 -6.95 -0.15
CA ARG A 123 -21.46 -6.41 -1.18
C ARG A 123 -21.32 -7.07 -2.55
N SER A 124 -20.39 -8.01 -2.72
CA SER A 124 -20.22 -8.72 -3.99
C SER A 124 -21.20 -9.88 -4.18
N GLU A 125 -22.05 -10.21 -3.20
CA GLU A 125 -23.10 -11.22 -3.33
C GLU A 125 -24.39 -10.72 -4.01
N LYS A 126 -24.58 -9.42 -4.19
CA LYS A 126 -25.82 -8.89 -4.79
C LYS A 126 -25.82 -8.91 -6.33
N ASN A 127 -24.69 -9.22 -6.96
CA ASN A 127 -24.59 -9.32 -8.43
C ASN A 127 -24.68 -10.76 -8.98
N PHE A 128 -24.86 -11.77 -8.11
CA PHE A 128 -25.00 -13.17 -8.53
C PHE A 128 -26.45 -13.67 -8.68
N VAL A 129 -27.47 -12.82 -8.45
CA VAL A 129 -28.89 -13.22 -8.52
C VAL A 129 -29.46 -13.22 -9.95
N ASN A 130 -28.68 -12.88 -10.98
CA ASN A 130 -29.12 -12.93 -12.38
C ASN A 130 -28.40 -13.99 -13.21
N GLN A 131 -28.24 -15.20 -12.67
CA GLN A 131 -27.95 -16.39 -13.48
C GLN A 131 -29.16 -17.33 -13.46
N PRO A 132 -30.19 -17.10 -14.30
CA PRO A 132 -31.27 -18.06 -14.45
C PRO A 132 -30.73 -19.35 -15.08
N GLY A 133 -30.61 -20.36 -14.22
CA GLY A 133 -31.10 -21.73 -14.44
C GLY A 133 -30.86 -22.36 -15.81
N LEU A 134 -29.99 -23.36 -15.81
CA LEU A 134 -30.06 -24.54 -16.67
C LEU A 134 -31.51 -25.02 -16.87
N ARG A 135 -32.04 -24.95 -18.10
CA ARG A 135 -33.12 -25.83 -18.56
C ARG A 135 -32.85 -26.33 -19.97
N ASN A 136 -32.93 -27.64 -20.09
CA ASN A 136 -32.46 -28.51 -21.16
C ASN A 136 -33.42 -28.58 -22.37
N LYS A 137 -32.90 -29.09 -23.50
CA LYS A 137 -33.56 -29.57 -24.74
C LYS A 137 -34.17 -28.53 -25.70
N THR A 138 -33.57 -28.30 -26.88
CA THR A 138 -33.74 -29.10 -28.12
C THR A 138 -33.13 -28.32 -29.29
N ASP A 139 -32.30 -28.99 -30.09
CA ASP A 139 -31.79 -28.49 -31.38
C ASP A 139 -32.92 -28.27 -32.42
N SER A 140 -32.58 -27.48 -33.45
CA SER A 140 -33.36 -27.12 -34.65
C SER A 140 -34.36 -25.95 -34.54
N SER A 141 -33.93 -24.75 -34.94
CA SER A 141 -34.24 -24.22 -36.29
C SER A 141 -33.94 -22.70 -36.44
N ALA A 142 -33.24 -22.39 -37.53
CA ALA A 142 -33.21 -21.12 -38.29
C ALA A 142 -32.49 -19.86 -37.72
N PRO A 143 -31.58 -19.24 -38.50
CA PRO A 143 -30.94 -17.96 -38.19
C PRO A 143 -31.76 -16.77 -38.73
N LYS A 144 -31.96 -15.71 -37.93
CA LYS A 144 -32.45 -14.41 -38.43
C LYS A 144 -31.68 -13.23 -37.81
N THR A 145 -30.64 -12.87 -38.56
CA THR A 145 -30.20 -11.52 -39.00
C THR A 145 -29.99 -10.34 -38.03
N PRO A 146 -28.94 -9.52 -38.29
CA PRO A 146 -28.44 -8.47 -37.40
C PRO A 146 -29.06 -7.10 -37.72
N ASN A 147 -29.71 -6.49 -36.74
CA ASN A 147 -30.42 -5.21 -36.92
C ASN A 147 -29.53 -3.98 -36.63
N SER A 148 -28.35 -3.90 -37.25
CA SER A 148 -27.45 -2.73 -37.16
C SER A 148 -27.20 -2.01 -38.49
N ILE A 149 -27.73 -2.52 -39.60
CA ILE A 149 -27.54 -1.93 -40.94
C ILE A 149 -28.62 -0.87 -41.26
N SER A 150 -29.80 -0.96 -40.65
CA SER A 150 -30.94 -0.07 -40.94
C SER A 150 -30.69 1.41 -40.59
N LYS A 151 -29.95 1.72 -39.51
CA LYS A 151 -29.67 3.12 -39.14
C LYS A 151 -28.69 3.83 -40.10
N LYS A 152 -27.78 3.09 -40.74
CA LYS A 152 -26.78 3.71 -41.63
C LYS A 152 -27.32 3.95 -43.05
N ALA A 153 -28.27 3.13 -43.50
CA ALA A 153 -28.96 3.33 -44.77
C ALA A 153 -29.95 4.51 -44.70
N MET A 154 -30.67 4.68 -43.59
CA MET A 154 -31.65 5.76 -43.43
C MET A 154 -31.01 7.15 -43.39
N ASN A 155 -29.81 7.29 -42.80
CA ASN A 155 -29.08 8.56 -42.80
C ASN A 155 -28.52 8.96 -44.18
N ARG A 156 -28.25 7.99 -45.07
CA ARG A 156 -27.76 8.29 -46.42
C ARG A 156 -28.88 8.70 -47.38
N VAL A 157 -30.10 8.22 -47.18
CA VAL A 157 -31.26 8.64 -47.97
C VAL A 157 -31.67 10.07 -47.63
N ASN A 158 -31.69 10.45 -46.34
CA ASN A 158 -32.02 11.82 -45.95
C ASN A 158 -30.99 12.85 -46.46
N ALA A 159 -29.70 12.50 -46.47
CA ALA A 159 -28.65 13.37 -47.01
C ALA A 159 -28.68 13.53 -48.55
N MET A 160 -29.29 12.59 -49.28
CA MET A 160 -29.48 12.71 -50.73
C MET A 160 -30.69 13.57 -51.11
N ILE A 161 -31.72 13.64 -50.27
CA ILE A 161 -32.93 14.44 -50.52
C ILE A 161 -32.67 15.94 -50.27
N GLU A 162 -31.85 16.29 -49.27
CA GLU A 162 -31.47 17.69 -49.00
C GLU A 162 -30.45 18.25 -50.01
N GLY A 163 -29.71 17.39 -50.72
CA GLY A 163 -28.76 17.80 -51.76
C GLY A 163 -29.39 18.10 -53.13
N ALA A 164 -30.63 17.66 -53.38
CA ALA A 164 -31.32 17.83 -54.67
C ALA A 164 -32.33 18.99 -54.70
N THR A 165 -32.48 19.73 -53.59
CA THR A 165 -33.44 20.84 -53.46
C THR A 165 -32.79 22.23 -53.39
N ASN A 166 -31.46 22.34 -53.53
CA ASN A 166 -30.72 23.60 -53.57
C ASN A 166 -29.85 23.75 -54.84
N GLN A 167 -30.39 23.37 -56.00
CA GLN A 167 -29.90 23.80 -57.33
C GLN A 167 -31.07 24.28 -58.19
#